data_AF-A0A380DHS0-F1
#
_entry.id   AF-A0A380DHS0-F1
#
_cell.length_a   1.000
_cell.length_b   1.000
_cell.length_c   1.000
_cell.angle_alpha   90.00
_cell.angle_beta   90.00
_cell.angle_gamma   90.00
#
_symmetry.space_group_name_H-M   'P 1'
#
loop_
_entity.id
_entity.type
_entity.pdbx_description
1 polymer ?
#
loop_
_entity_poly.entity_id
_entity_poly.type
_entity_poly.pdbx_seq_one_letter_code
_entity_poly.pdbx_strand_id
1 'polypeptide(L)' 'MNKINKILLPFFILVLTISVTTLPISQTRIANAQNSNLPSKEEINKTASIIKFIYEEASTKDGNGNIIDIDVQKNRKKIS' A
#
# COMPACT_ATOMS: atom_id res chain seq x y z
N MET A 1 6.38 5.20 56.80
CA MET A 1 6.22 5.30 55.33
C MET A 1 5.71 6.71 55.00
N ASN A 2 6.56 7.56 54.40
CA ASN A 2 6.26 8.97 54.16
C ASN A 2 4.96 9.13 53.34
N LYS A 3 4.11 10.10 53.68
CA LYS A 3 2.83 10.37 53.00
C LYS A 3 2.99 10.48 51.47
N ILE A 4 4.12 10.99 51.03
CA ILE A 4 4.55 11.11 49.63
C ILE A 4 4.61 9.73 48.92
N ASN A 5 5.12 8.69 49.60
CA ASN A 5 5.24 7.34 49.04
C ASN A 5 3.87 6.64 48.90
N LYS A 6 2.86 7.05 49.67
CA LYS A 6 1.50 6.47 49.58
C LYS A 6 0.74 6.92 48.33
N ILE A 7 1.13 8.03 47.72
CA ILE A 7 0.47 8.63 46.54
C ILE A 7 1.29 8.39 45.26
N LEU A 8 2.62 8.47 45.35
CA LEU A 8 3.49 8.23 44.19
C LEU A 8 3.48 6.78 43.73
N LEU A 9 3.41 5.82 44.67
CA LEU A 9 3.42 4.40 44.35
C LEU A 9 2.21 3.96 43.50
N PRO A 10 0.94 4.28 43.86
CA PRO A 10 -0.20 3.92 43.02
C PRO A 10 -0.22 4.66 41.68
N PHE A 11 0.27 5.91 41.63
CA PHE A 11 0.39 6.66 40.39
C PHE A 11 1.39 6.00 39.42
N PHE A 12 2.55 5.58 39.93
CA PHE A 12 3.56 4.88 39.13
C PHE A 12 3.06 3.53 38.61
N ILE A 13 2.35 2.77 39.45
CA ILE A 13 1.73 1.49 39.05
C ILE A 13 0.71 1.73 37.93
N LEU A 14 -0.13 2.76 38.05
CA LEU A 14 -1.12 3.11 37.02
C LEU A 14 -0.47 3.40 35.66
N VAL A 15 0.57 4.23 35.64
CA VAL A 15 1.32 4.58 34.42
C VAL A 15 1.96 3.33 33.80
N LEU A 16 2.53 2.45 34.63
CA LEU A 16 3.13 1.20 34.18
C LEU A 16 2.08 0.25 33.56
N THR A 17 0.92 0.11 34.20
CA THR A 17 -0.17 -0.74 33.70
C THR A 17 -0.74 -0.23 32.37
N ILE A 18 -0.94 1.08 32.20
CA ILE A 18 -1.41 1.67 30.93
C ILE A 18 -0.36 1.45 29.83
N SER A 19 0.93 1.61 30.14
CA SER A 19 2.01 1.39 29.18
C SER A 19 2.01 -0.06 28.68
N VAL A 20 2.01 -1.05 29.57
CA VAL A 20 2.08 -2.47 29.18
C VAL A 20 0.82 -2.95 28.44
N THR A 21 -0.36 -2.43 28.77
CA THR A 21 -1.63 -2.85 28.14
C THR A 21 -1.92 -2.19 26.80
N THR A 22 -1.30 -1.04 26.49
CA THR A 22 -1.48 -0.34 25.20
C THR A 22 -0.50 -0.79 24.10
N LEU A 23 0.65 -1.36 24.48
CA LEU A 23 1.64 -1.93 23.55
C LEU A 23 1.12 -3.05 22.61
N PRO A 24 0.31 -4.05 23.06
CA PRO A 24 -0.16 -5.13 22.18
C PRO A 24 -1.19 -4.68 21.13
N ILE A 25 -1.87 -3.55 21.35
CA ILE A 25 -2.86 -3.00 20.40
C ILE A 25 -2.16 -2.42 19.16
N SER A 26 -0.94 -1.92 19.32
CA SER A 26 -0.16 -1.37 18.20
C SER A 26 0.46 -2.49 17.35
N GLN A 27 0.92 -3.58 17.96
CA GLN A 27 1.54 -4.70 17.20
C GLN A 27 0.53 -5.55 16.44
N THR A 28 -0.68 -5.76 16.98
CA THR A 28 -1.75 -6.53 16.31
C THR A 28 -2.29 -5.82 15.06
N ARG A 29 -2.28 -4.48 15.02
CA ARG A 29 -2.66 -3.72 13.82
C ARG A 29 -1.56 -3.71 12.74
N ILE A 30 -0.29 -3.72 13.15
CA ILE A 30 0.85 -3.74 12.21
C ILE A 30 0.99 -5.12 11.54
N ALA A 31 0.77 -6.22 12.29
CA ALA A 31 0.86 -7.58 11.75
C ALA A 31 -0.21 -7.86 10.67
N ASN A 32 -1.42 -7.30 10.81
CA ASN A 32 -2.47 -7.47 9.80
C ASN A 32 -2.26 -6.64 8.52
N ALA A 33 -1.47 -5.56 8.57
CA ALA A 33 -1.15 -4.75 7.40
C ALA A 33 0.00 -5.34 6.56
N GLN A 34 0.87 -6.17 7.16
CA GLN A 34 1.92 -6.89 6.46
C GLN A 34 1.43 -8.12 5.69
N ASN A 35 0.17 -8.52 5.88
CA ASN A 35 -0.53 -9.48 5.03
C ASN A 35 -1.08 -8.80 3.75
N SER A 36 -0.35 -7.81 3.22
CA SER A 36 -0.62 -7.32 1.89
C SER A 36 -0.35 -8.46 0.92
N ASN A 37 -1.40 -8.96 0.26
CA ASN A 37 -1.29 -9.76 -0.96
C ASN A 37 -0.53 -8.92 -1.99
N LEU A 38 0.80 -8.92 -1.89
CA LEU A 38 1.67 -8.32 -2.88
C LEU A 38 1.42 -9.09 -4.17
N PRO A 39 1.03 -8.41 -5.26
CA PRO A 39 0.80 -9.08 -6.52
C PRO A 39 2.07 -9.85 -6.89
N SER A 40 1.88 -11.06 -7.37
CA SER A 40 2.97 -11.91 -7.81
C SER A 40 3.79 -11.21 -8.90
N LYS A 41 5.06 -11.58 -9.03
CA LYS A 41 5.92 -11.07 -10.12
C LYS A 41 5.28 -11.29 -11.49
N GLU A 42 4.55 -12.38 -11.66
CA GLU A 42 3.82 -12.71 -12.88
C GLU A 42 2.67 -11.72 -13.15
N GLU A 43 1.86 -11.40 -12.14
CA GLU A 43 0.78 -10.40 -12.26
C GLU A 43 1.31 -9.00 -12.55
N ILE A 44 2.44 -8.63 -11.92
CA ILE A 44 3.12 -7.36 -12.18
C ILE A 44 3.60 -7.31 -13.64
N ASN A 45 4.27 -8.37 -14.11
CA ASN A 45 4.79 -8.45 -15.48
C ASN A 45 3.68 -8.44 -16.52
N LYS A 46 2.58 -9.15 -16.26
CA LYS A 46 1.39 -9.15 -17.13
C LYS A 46 0.79 -7.76 -17.24
N THR A 47 0.63 -7.07 -16.11
CA THR A 47 0.08 -5.72 -16.06
C THR A 47 1.00 -4.72 -16.77
N ALA A 48 2.31 -4.79 -16.54
CA ALA A 48 3.29 -3.96 -17.23
C ALA A 48 3.25 -4.15 -18.75
N SER A 49 3.09 -5.39 -19.21
CA SER A 49 3.01 -5.72 -20.64
C SER A 49 1.76 -5.13 -21.29
N ILE A 50 0.60 -5.20 -20.60
CA ILE A 50 -0.65 -4.59 -21.08
C ILE A 50 -0.54 -3.08 -21.16
N ILE A 51 0.01 -2.43 -20.12
CA ILE A 51 0.21 -0.98 -20.11
C ILE A 51 1.14 -0.57 -21.26
N LYS A 52 2.22 -1.31 -21.49
CA LYS A 52 3.14 -1.07 -22.60
C LYS A 52 2.42 -1.17 -23.95
N PHE A 53 1.63 -2.22 -24.18
CA PHE A 53 0.84 -2.36 -25.41
C PHE A 53 -0.11 -1.17 -25.62
N ILE A 54 -0.84 -0.77 -24.57
CA ILE A 54 -1.76 0.38 -24.66
C ILE A 54 -0.97 1.65 -25.02
N TYR A 55 0.13 1.90 -24.33
CA TYR A 55 0.90 3.12 -24.50
C TYR A 55 1.66 3.18 -25.83
N GLU A 56 2.23 2.08 -26.30
CA GLU A 56 3.08 2.08 -27.50
C GLU A 56 2.30 1.77 -28.78
N GLU A 57 1.34 0.86 -28.72
CA GLU A 57 0.71 0.29 -29.91
C GLU A 57 -0.72 0.76 -30.12
N ALA A 58 -1.54 0.71 -29.06
CA ALA A 58 -2.96 1.03 -29.17
C ALA A 58 -3.23 2.55 -29.08
N SER A 59 -2.37 3.30 -28.41
CA SER A 59 -2.62 4.73 -28.22
C SER A 59 -2.26 5.59 -29.44
N THR A 60 -3.00 6.68 -29.58
CA THR A 60 -2.63 7.84 -30.40
C THR A 60 -2.29 8.96 -29.43
N LYS A 61 -1.14 9.61 -29.65
CA LYS A 61 -0.64 10.69 -28.79
C LYS A 61 -0.69 12.02 -29.52
N ASP A 62 -0.92 13.09 -28.77
CA ASP A 62 -0.72 14.46 -29.27
C ASP A 62 0.79 14.80 -29.37
N GLY A 63 1.11 15.99 -29.85
CA GLY A 63 2.49 16.48 -29.95
C GLY A 63 3.23 16.63 -28.61
N ASN A 64 2.51 16.51 -27.49
CA ASN A 64 3.02 16.66 -26.13
C ASN A 64 3.19 15.29 -25.44
N GLY A 65 2.82 14.19 -26.11
CA GLY A 65 2.91 12.83 -25.59
C GLY A 65 1.70 12.37 -24.77
N ASN A 66 0.63 13.17 -24.69
CA ASN A 66 -0.60 12.78 -24.00
C ASN A 66 -1.40 11.82 -24.87
N ILE A 67 -2.01 10.80 -24.27
CA ILE A 67 -2.91 9.89 -24.97
C ILE A 67 -4.23 10.62 -25.24
N ILE A 68 -4.59 10.74 -26.52
CA ILE A 68 -5.84 11.36 -26.97
C ILE A 68 -6.86 10.34 -27.50
N ASP A 69 -6.40 9.14 -27.83
CA ASP A 69 -7.25 8.03 -28.27
C ASP A 69 -6.55 6.68 -28.01
N ILE A 70 -7.33 5.62 -27.79
CA ILE A 70 -6.84 4.25 -27.62
C ILE A 70 -7.67 3.34 -28.54
N ASP A 71 -7.04 2.86 -29.61
CA ASP A 71 -7.61 1.89 -30.52
C ASP A 71 -6.86 0.57 -30.42
N VAL A 72 -7.46 -0.38 -29.70
CA VAL A 72 -6.94 -1.75 -29.54
C VAL A 72 -6.98 -2.57 -30.82
N GLN A 73 -7.64 -2.10 -31.88
CA GLN A 73 -7.71 -2.72 -33.20
C GLN A 73 -6.79 -2.07 -34.24
N LYS A 74 -6.08 -1.00 -33.88
CA LYS A 74 -5.18 -0.23 -34.77
C LYS A 74 -4.17 -1.12 -35.53
N ASN A 75 -3.74 -2.23 -34.92
CA ASN A 75 -2.82 -3.20 -35.53
C ASN A 75 -3.49 -4.36 -36.31
N ARG A 76 -4.81 -4.57 -36.25
CA ARG A 76 -5.47 -5.61 -37.08
C ARG A 76 -5.53 -5.26 -38.57
N LYS A 77 -5.33 -3.99 -38.95
CA LYS A 77 -5.35 -3.54 -40.36
C LYS A 77 -4.00 -3.52 -41.06
N LYS A 78 -2.88 -3.75 -40.35
CA LYS A 78 -1.54 -3.73 -40.96
C LYS A 78 -1.11 -5.09 -41.55
N ILE A 79 -1.96 -6.11 -41.43
CA ILE A 79 -1.72 -7.50 -41.87
C ILE A 79 -2.93 -8.03 -42.67
N SER A 80 -3.58 -7.18 -43.47
CA SER A 80 -4.58 -7.59 -44.47
C SER A 80 -4.23 -7.02 -45.82
#